data_AF-W4VGN1-F1
#
_entry.id   AF-W4VGN1-F1
#
_cell.length_a   1.000
_cell.length_b   1.000
_cell.length_c   1.000
_cell.angle_alpha   90.00
_cell.angle_beta   90.00
_cell.angle_gamma   90.00
#
_symmetry.space_group_name_H-M   'P 1'
#
loop_
_entity.id
_entity.type
_entity.pdbx_description
1 polymer ?
#
loop_
_entity_poly.entity_id
_entity_poly.type
_entity_poly.pdbx_seq_one_letter_code
_entity_poly.pdbx_strand_id
1 'polypeptide(L)'
;MKQYDIPTANYQTFTDIEKAKAYIQKEGAPIVIKADGLAAGKGVVVAMSEQQALDAVEDMLIDNKFGEAGSRVVIEEYLEGKEFSLFAFVHGENVYPMIPARDHKRAYENDEGPPNTGGMGAFSPVPDLEPTDIEYTVEKILKPVAKGMKQEGRTYTGVLYGGLIQTKEGIKVIEFNARFGDPETQVCCPY
;
A
#
# COMPACT_ATOMS: atom_id res chain seq x y z
N MET A 1 -7.63 9.55 -1.56
CA MET A 1 -7.16 9.06 -2.87
C MET A 1 -8.26 9.15 -3.92
N LYS A 2 -9.39 8.45 -3.78
CA LYS A 2 -10.52 8.50 -4.73
C LYS A 2 -11.04 9.90 -5.07
N GLN A 3 -11.22 10.78 -4.07
CA GLN A 3 -11.69 12.16 -4.27
C GLN A 3 -10.72 13.05 -5.06
N TYR A 4 -9.44 12.69 -5.10
CA TYR A 4 -8.37 13.49 -5.70
C TYR A 4 -7.76 12.80 -6.93
N ASP A 5 -8.44 11.79 -7.47
CA ASP A 5 -8.03 11.01 -8.66
C ASP A 5 -6.59 10.47 -8.57
N ILE A 6 -6.15 10.10 -7.36
CA ILE A 6 -4.83 9.49 -7.14
C ILE A 6 -4.89 8.01 -7.54
N PRO A 7 -4.04 7.54 -8.48
CA PRO A 7 -4.00 6.14 -8.90
C PRO A 7 -3.74 5.20 -7.72
N THR A 8 -4.66 4.29 -7.44
CA THR A 8 -4.57 3.28 -6.38
C THR A 8 -5.45 2.08 -6.76
N ALA A 9 -5.33 0.97 -6.04
CA ALA A 9 -6.23 -0.17 -6.21
C ALA A 9 -7.69 0.28 -5.98
N ASN A 10 -8.62 -0.24 -6.78
CA ASN A 10 -10.03 -0.04 -6.47
C ASN A 10 -10.32 -0.67 -5.11
N TYR A 11 -10.91 0.12 -4.20
CA TYR A 11 -11.24 -0.38 -2.87
C TYR A 11 -12.64 0.00 -2.45
N GLN A 12 -13.21 -0.86 -1.61
CA GLN A 12 -14.46 -0.58 -0.91
C GLN A 12 -14.37 -1.07 0.54
N THR A 13 -14.98 -0.31 1.44
CA THR A 13 -14.93 -0.57 2.87
C THR A 13 -16.28 -1.10 3.36
N PHE A 14 -16.24 -2.14 4.20
CA PHE A 14 -17.43 -2.81 4.71
C PHE A 14 -17.35 -3.01 6.22
N THR A 15 -18.47 -2.83 6.89
CA THR A 15 -18.69 -3.20 8.31
C THR A 15 -19.72 -4.33 8.43
N ASP A 16 -20.34 -4.71 7.31
CA ASP A 16 -21.39 -5.71 7.20
C ASP A 16 -20.86 -6.87 6.38
N ILE A 17 -20.88 -8.06 6.98
CA ILE A 17 -20.30 -9.25 6.38
C ILE A 17 -21.01 -9.69 5.10
N GLU A 18 -22.34 -9.60 5.06
CA GLU A 18 -23.12 -10.03 3.91
C GLU A 18 -22.86 -9.11 2.71
N LYS A 19 -22.71 -7.81 2.97
CA LYS A 19 -22.32 -6.84 1.93
C LYS A 19 -20.89 -7.08 1.43
N ALA A 20 -19.96 -7.41 2.32
CA ALA A 20 -18.59 -7.74 1.96
C ALA A 20 -18.52 -9.00 1.09
N LYS A 21 -19.23 -10.07 1.47
CA LYS A 21 -19.33 -11.31 0.70
C LYS A 21 -19.96 -11.09 -0.68
N ALA A 22 -21.05 -10.32 -0.76
CA ALA A 22 -21.69 -10.00 -2.03
C ALA A 22 -20.76 -9.20 -2.96
N TYR A 23 -19.92 -8.32 -2.41
CA TYR A 23 -18.91 -7.61 -3.18
C TYR A 23 -17.83 -8.55 -3.72
N ILE A 24 -17.30 -9.45 -2.88
CA ILE A 24 -16.31 -10.47 -3.31
C ILE A 24 -16.88 -11.33 -4.44
N GLN A 25 -18.12 -11.82 -4.31
CA GLN A 25 -18.76 -12.63 -5.34
C GLN A 25 -18.99 -11.88 -6.66
N LYS A 26 -19.10 -10.55 -6.61
CA LYS A 26 -19.27 -9.72 -7.79
C LYS A 26 -17.93 -9.43 -8.49
N GLU A 27 -16.89 -9.11 -7.72
CA GLU A 27 -15.58 -8.73 -8.26
C GLU A 27 -14.71 -9.96 -8.61
N GLY A 28 -14.90 -11.08 -7.90
CA GLY A 28 -14.12 -12.31 -8.07
C GLY A 28 -12.77 -12.28 -7.35
N ALA A 29 -11.86 -13.16 -7.78
CA ALA A 29 -10.50 -13.28 -7.27
C ALA A 29 -9.47 -13.25 -8.43
N PRO A 30 -8.21 -12.84 -8.20
CA PRO A 30 -7.59 -12.50 -6.92
C PRO A 30 -8.02 -11.15 -6.33
N ILE A 31 -8.13 -11.07 -5.00
CA ILE A 31 -8.56 -9.86 -4.27
C ILE A 31 -7.81 -9.74 -2.94
N VAL A 32 -7.63 -8.52 -2.44
CA VAL A 32 -6.91 -8.24 -1.19
C VAL A 32 -7.89 -7.83 -0.10
N ILE A 33 -7.84 -8.47 1.05
CA ILE A 33 -8.64 -8.15 2.23
C ILE A 33 -7.74 -7.54 3.29
N LYS A 34 -8.05 -6.33 3.74
CA LYS A 34 -7.31 -5.61 4.78
C LYS A 34 -8.22 -5.30 5.97
N ALA A 35 -7.72 -5.52 7.19
CA ALA A 35 -8.36 -5.01 8.39
C ALA A 35 -8.12 -3.49 8.51
N ASP A 36 -9.14 -2.74 8.89
CA ASP A 36 -9.04 -1.30 9.05
C ASP A 36 -8.44 -0.93 10.43
N GLY A 37 -7.13 -0.76 10.48
CA GLY A 37 -6.41 -0.29 11.67
C GLY A 37 -4.94 -0.72 11.73
N LEU A 38 -4.27 -0.39 12.84
CA LEU A 38 -2.87 -0.76 13.10
C LEU A 38 -2.73 -2.26 13.41
N ALA A 39 -2.88 -3.11 12.39
CA ALA A 39 -2.80 -4.56 12.53
C ALA A 39 -1.36 -5.13 12.49
N ALA A 40 -0.35 -4.31 12.83
CA ALA A 40 1.07 -4.68 12.88
C ALA A 40 1.58 -5.49 11.65
N GLY A 41 1.08 -5.17 10.45
CA GLY A 41 1.44 -5.88 9.21
C GLY A 41 0.82 -7.27 9.04
N LYS A 42 0.00 -7.74 9.98
CA LYS A 42 -0.70 -9.05 9.93
C LYS A 42 -2.15 -8.97 9.47
N GLY A 43 -2.66 -7.75 9.21
CA GLY A 43 -4.04 -7.51 8.82
C GLY A 43 -4.28 -7.50 7.31
N VAL A 44 -3.37 -8.03 6.49
CA VAL A 44 -3.49 -8.04 5.02
C VAL A 44 -3.48 -9.49 4.55
N VAL A 45 -4.52 -9.89 3.79
CA VAL A 45 -4.64 -11.22 3.19
C VAL A 45 -4.83 -11.05 1.68
N VAL A 46 -3.95 -11.67 0.89
CA VAL A 46 -4.10 -11.77 -0.57
C VAL A 46 -4.81 -13.09 -0.87
N ALA A 47 -6.08 -13.00 -1.25
CA ALA A 47 -6.91 -14.17 -1.54
C ALA A 47 -6.85 -14.49 -3.03
N MET A 48 -6.36 -15.69 -3.36
CA MET A 48 -6.23 -16.15 -4.74
C MET A 48 -7.49 -16.88 -5.24
N SER A 49 -8.46 -17.12 -4.36
CA SER A 49 -9.77 -17.68 -4.69
C SER A 49 -10.88 -16.96 -3.92
N GLU A 50 -12.10 -17.00 -4.44
CA GLU A 50 -13.26 -16.43 -3.77
C GLU A 50 -13.45 -17.02 -2.38
N GLN A 51 -13.29 -18.35 -2.23
CA GLN A 51 -13.42 -19.00 -0.93
C GLN A 51 -12.41 -18.45 0.08
N GLN A 52 -11.14 -18.28 -0.31
CA GLN A 52 -10.13 -17.67 0.57
C GLN A 52 -10.50 -16.25 0.99
N ALA A 53 -11.11 -15.48 0.08
CA ALA A 53 -11.53 -14.11 0.37
C ALA A 53 -12.71 -14.09 1.36
N LEU A 54 -13.69 -14.99 1.18
CA LEU A 54 -14.84 -15.13 2.08
C LEU A 54 -14.40 -15.55 3.48
N ASP A 55 -13.50 -16.53 3.57
CA ASP A 55 -12.94 -17.01 4.85
C ASP A 55 -12.17 -15.88 5.55
N ALA A 56 -11.36 -15.11 4.82
CA ALA A 56 -10.61 -13.98 5.36
C ALA A 56 -11.53 -12.87 5.92
N VAL A 57 -12.64 -12.58 5.25
CA VAL A 57 -13.63 -11.60 5.73
C VAL A 57 -14.32 -12.10 7.00
N GLU A 58 -14.69 -13.38 7.07
CA GLU A 58 -15.25 -13.98 8.28
C GLU A 58 -14.28 -13.91 9.46
N ASP A 59 -13.02 -14.29 9.23
CA ASP A 59 -11.95 -14.23 10.24
C ASP A 59 -11.71 -12.81 10.77
N MET A 60 -11.83 -11.79 9.92
CA MET A 60 -11.59 -10.40 10.31
C MET A 60 -12.79 -9.78 11.03
N LEU A 61 -14.03 -10.02 10.58
CA LEU A 61 -15.24 -9.37 11.09
C LEU A 61 -15.93 -10.12 12.25
N ILE A 62 -15.90 -11.46 12.26
CA ILE A 62 -16.63 -12.27 13.28
C ILE A 62 -15.76 -12.48 14.51
N ASP A 63 -14.53 -12.95 14.31
CA ASP A 63 -13.67 -13.36 15.41
C ASP A 63 -13.10 -12.18 16.20
N ASN A 64 -13.30 -10.95 15.72
CA ASN A 64 -12.74 -9.71 16.28
C ASN A 64 -11.26 -9.88 16.66
N LYS A 65 -10.54 -10.71 15.90
CA LYS A 65 -9.16 -11.18 16.17
C LYS A 65 -8.18 -10.01 16.32
N PHE A 66 -8.57 -8.83 15.86
CA PHE A 66 -7.80 -7.59 15.87
C PHE A 66 -8.39 -6.47 16.76
N GLY A 67 -9.34 -6.76 17.66
CA GLY A 67 -9.97 -5.75 18.53
C GLY A 67 -10.81 -4.73 17.76
N GLU A 68 -10.89 -3.46 18.18
CA GLU A 68 -11.66 -2.43 17.45
C GLU A 68 -11.25 -2.26 15.97
N ALA A 69 -10.02 -2.64 15.60
CA ALA A 69 -9.53 -2.66 14.23
C ALA A 69 -10.14 -3.77 13.34
N GLY A 70 -10.87 -4.72 13.93
CA GLY A 70 -11.64 -5.76 13.22
C GLY A 70 -13.09 -5.37 12.90
N SER A 71 -13.54 -4.17 13.29
CA SER A 71 -14.93 -3.72 13.07
C SER A 71 -15.23 -3.35 11.61
N ARG A 72 -14.19 -3.24 10.78
CA ARG A 72 -14.28 -2.77 9.41
C ARG A 72 -13.17 -3.42 8.56
N VAL A 73 -13.54 -3.85 7.36
CA VAL A 73 -12.62 -4.43 6.38
C VAL A 73 -12.58 -3.58 5.12
N VAL A 74 -11.40 -3.44 4.54
CA VAL A 74 -11.18 -2.82 3.24
C VAL A 74 -10.88 -3.95 2.25
N ILE A 75 -11.68 -4.04 1.20
CA ILE A 75 -11.51 -5.01 0.12
C ILE A 75 -10.97 -4.25 -1.08
N GLU A 76 -9.80 -4.67 -1.58
CA GLU A 76 -9.07 -4.00 -2.65
C GLU A 76 -8.80 -4.94 -3.83
N GLU A 77 -8.78 -4.37 -5.03
CA GLU A 77 -8.28 -5.03 -6.24
C GLU A 77 -6.85 -5.55 -6.04
N TYR A 78 -6.59 -6.77 -6.49
CA TYR A 78 -5.22 -7.29 -6.55
C TYR A 78 -4.46 -6.62 -7.69
N LEU A 79 -3.35 -5.96 -7.35
CA LEU A 79 -2.46 -5.34 -8.32
C LEU A 79 -1.27 -6.26 -8.60
N GLU A 80 -1.06 -6.58 -9.87
CA GLU A 80 0.11 -7.33 -10.33
C GLU A 80 1.17 -6.37 -10.88
N GLY A 81 2.40 -6.48 -10.39
CA GLY A 81 3.50 -5.62 -10.81
C GLY A 81 4.71 -5.70 -9.90
N LYS A 82 5.65 -4.79 -10.11
CA LYS A 82 6.86 -4.67 -9.28
C LYS A 82 6.65 -3.59 -8.23
N GLU A 83 6.74 -3.97 -6.96
CA GLU A 83 6.66 -3.02 -5.84
C GLU A 83 7.91 -2.15 -5.77
N PHE A 84 7.75 -0.91 -5.32
CA PHE A 84 8.84 -0.03 -4.95
C PHE A 84 8.37 1.02 -3.94
N SER A 85 9.31 1.64 -3.27
CA SER A 85 9.10 2.65 -2.24
C SER A 85 9.67 3.98 -2.74
N LEU A 86 8.90 5.05 -2.63
CA LEU A 86 9.39 6.41 -2.87
C LEU A 86 9.11 7.28 -1.64
N PHE A 87 10.19 7.76 -1.04
CA PHE A 87 10.13 8.75 0.02
C PHE A 87 10.09 10.17 -0.56
N ALA A 88 9.40 11.07 0.12
CA ALA A 88 9.52 12.49 -0.11
C ALA A 88 9.44 13.28 1.19
N PHE A 89 10.27 14.31 1.31
CA PHE A 89 10.05 15.34 2.31
C PHE A 89 8.90 16.22 1.86
N VAL A 90 7.93 16.42 2.73
CA VAL A 90 6.76 17.24 2.47
C VAL A 90 6.73 18.39 3.47
N HIS A 91 6.48 19.60 2.99
CA HIS A 91 6.17 20.75 3.83
C HIS A 91 5.06 21.56 3.17
N GLY A 92 3.84 21.38 3.68
CA GLY A 92 2.65 21.94 3.04
C GLY A 92 2.36 21.25 1.71
N GLU A 93 2.42 22.02 0.62
CA GLU A 93 2.25 21.50 -0.75
C GLU A 93 3.58 21.19 -1.43
N ASN A 94 4.71 21.60 -0.82
CA ASN A 94 6.01 21.35 -1.39
C ASN A 94 6.42 19.90 -1.13
N VAL A 95 6.79 19.20 -2.21
CA VAL A 95 7.19 17.79 -2.19
C VAL A 95 8.59 17.68 -2.78
N TYR A 96 9.51 17.11 -2.01
CA TYR A 96 10.91 16.90 -2.39
C TYR A 96 11.19 15.38 -2.39
N PRO A 97 11.14 14.73 -3.57
CA PRO A 97 11.36 13.29 -3.67
C PRO A 97 12.79 12.90 -3.34
N MET A 98 12.96 11.73 -2.74
CA MET A 98 14.25 11.08 -2.53
C MET A 98 14.51 10.03 -3.64
N ILE A 99 15.62 9.30 -3.53
CA ILE A 99 15.88 8.15 -4.40
C ILE A 99 14.93 6.98 -4.07
N PRO A 100 14.38 6.28 -5.09
CA PRO A 100 13.50 5.14 -4.86
C PRO A 100 14.29 3.97 -4.26
N ALA A 101 13.61 3.17 -3.45
CA ALA A 101 14.12 1.91 -2.95
C ALA A 101 13.16 0.77 -3.29
N ARG A 102 13.65 -0.46 -3.25
CA ARG A 102 12.81 -1.66 -3.29
C ARG A 102 13.17 -2.55 -2.11
N ASP A 103 12.15 -2.96 -1.37
CA ASP A 103 12.26 -3.92 -0.27
C ASP A 103 12.20 -5.36 -0.80
N HIS A 104 13.13 -6.20 -0.36
CA HIS A 104 13.05 -7.66 -0.53
C HIS A 104 12.27 -8.23 0.66
N LYS A 105 10.96 -8.42 0.49
CA LYS A 105 10.06 -8.95 1.53
C LYS A 105 10.12 -10.47 1.72
N ARG A 106 10.75 -11.22 0.79
CA ARG A 106 10.75 -12.70 0.82
C ARG A 106 11.97 -13.25 1.55
N ALA A 107 11.71 -14.22 2.43
CA ALA A 107 12.67 -14.75 3.42
C ALA A 107 13.81 -15.57 2.80
N TYR A 108 13.63 -16.13 1.60
CA TYR A 108 14.61 -16.98 0.92
C TYR A 108 14.99 -16.44 -0.47
N GLU A 109 16.11 -16.94 -1.01
CA GLU A 109 16.53 -16.69 -2.39
C GLU A 109 15.46 -17.16 -3.40
N ASN A 110 15.39 -16.53 -4.58
CA ASN A 110 14.40 -16.81 -5.64
C ASN A 110 12.93 -16.57 -5.29
N ASP A 111 12.66 -15.59 -4.43
CA ASP A 111 11.30 -15.24 -4.05
C ASP A 111 10.53 -16.39 -3.36
N GLU A 112 11.22 -17.25 -2.61
CA GLU A 112 10.59 -18.33 -1.85
C GLU A 112 10.41 -17.95 -0.36
N GLY A 113 9.43 -18.56 0.30
CA GLY A 113 9.21 -18.43 1.75
C GLY A 113 7.96 -17.66 2.16
N PRO A 114 7.63 -17.67 3.47
CA PRO A 114 6.43 -17.00 3.97
C PRO A 114 6.49 -15.50 3.70
N PRO A 115 5.40 -14.88 3.20
CA PRO A 115 5.38 -13.51 2.68
C PRO A 115 5.58 -12.41 3.72
N ASN A 116 5.65 -12.75 5.01
CA ASN A 116 5.57 -11.79 6.12
C ASN A 116 6.87 -11.77 6.95
N THR A 117 7.97 -11.32 6.34
CA THR A 117 9.11 -10.77 7.10
C THR A 117 9.09 -9.26 6.98
N GLY A 118 9.55 -8.52 7.99
CA GLY A 118 9.54 -7.04 8.00
C GLY A 118 10.57 -6.39 7.09
N GLY A 119 10.94 -7.04 5.98
CA GLY A 119 12.02 -6.66 5.06
C GLY A 119 13.33 -7.39 5.37
N MET A 120 13.81 -8.23 4.45
CA MET A 120 15.11 -8.93 4.57
C MET A 120 16.28 -8.08 4.06
N GLY A 121 15.98 -6.95 3.44
CA GLY A 121 16.94 -5.98 2.93
C GLY A 121 16.28 -5.11 1.86
N ALA A 122 16.75 -3.88 1.70
CA ALA A 122 16.32 -3.00 0.62
C ALA A 122 17.53 -2.66 -0.27
N PHE A 123 17.28 -2.22 -1.50
CA PHE A 123 18.32 -1.66 -2.36
C PHE A 123 17.87 -0.36 -3.02
N SER A 124 18.85 0.48 -3.32
CA SER A 124 18.68 1.78 -3.98
C SER A 124 19.96 2.10 -4.78
N PRO A 125 19.87 2.67 -6.00
CA PRO A 125 18.64 2.96 -6.75
C PRO A 125 17.97 1.71 -7.30
N VAL A 126 16.75 1.84 -7.78
CA VAL A 126 15.96 0.76 -8.40
C VAL A 126 16.21 0.76 -9.92
N PRO A 127 17.00 -0.18 -10.49
CA PRO A 127 17.52 -0.08 -11.86
C PRO A 127 16.46 -0.16 -12.97
N ASP A 128 15.28 -0.70 -12.66
CA ASP A 128 14.17 -0.86 -13.60
C ASP A 128 13.10 0.24 -13.47
N LEU A 129 13.36 1.28 -12.67
CA LEU A 129 12.57 2.52 -12.67
C LEU A 129 13.25 3.58 -13.53
N GLU A 130 12.55 4.02 -14.56
CA GLU A 130 13.01 5.10 -15.42
C GLU A 130 12.81 6.47 -14.72
N PRO A 131 13.60 7.50 -15.06
CA PRO A 131 13.38 8.85 -14.52
C PRO A 131 11.95 9.37 -14.73
N THR A 132 11.30 8.98 -15.82
CA THR A 132 9.90 9.30 -16.13
C THR A 132 8.90 8.66 -15.17
N ASP A 133 9.22 7.49 -14.61
CA ASP A 133 8.38 6.81 -13.61
C ASP A 133 8.39 7.57 -12.28
N ILE A 134 9.57 8.09 -11.90
CA ILE A 134 9.74 8.92 -10.71
C ILE A 134 8.98 10.24 -10.88
N GLU A 135 9.14 10.91 -12.04
CA GLU A 135 8.43 12.14 -12.34
C GLU A 135 6.90 11.95 -12.33
N TYR A 136 6.41 10.88 -12.97
CA TYR A 136 4.99 10.52 -12.93
C TYR A 136 4.50 10.34 -11.50
N THR A 137 5.24 9.60 -10.67
CA THR A 137 4.89 9.36 -9.27
C THR A 137 4.82 10.66 -8.48
N VAL A 138 5.75 11.58 -8.70
CA VAL A 138 5.74 12.87 -8.01
C VAL A 138 4.54 13.72 -8.44
N GLU A 139 4.29 13.84 -9.74
CA GLU A 139 3.26 14.73 -10.29
C GLU A 139 1.82 14.19 -10.12
N LYS A 140 1.64 12.87 -10.22
CA LYS A 140 0.30 12.24 -10.22
C LYS A 140 -0.09 11.62 -8.90
N ILE A 141 0.88 11.41 -8.00
CA ILE A 141 0.62 10.78 -6.70
C ILE A 141 1.02 11.71 -5.56
N LEU A 142 2.31 12.01 -5.39
CA LEU A 142 2.78 12.68 -4.16
C LEU A 142 2.31 14.14 -4.05
N LYS A 143 2.40 14.93 -5.12
CA LYS A 143 1.92 16.32 -5.13
C LYS A 143 0.40 16.41 -4.93
N PRO A 144 -0.45 15.62 -5.63
CA PRO A 144 -1.89 15.59 -5.36
C PRO A 144 -2.22 15.18 -3.92
N VAL A 145 -1.48 14.25 -3.32
CA VAL A 145 -1.66 13.87 -1.91
C VAL A 145 -1.36 15.04 -0.98
N ALA A 146 -0.22 15.71 -1.14
CA ALA A 146 0.13 16.87 -0.32
C ALA A 146 -0.89 18.02 -0.47
N LYS A 147 -1.34 18.28 -1.70
CA LYS A 147 -2.38 19.27 -2.01
C LYS A 147 -3.72 18.91 -1.39
N GLY A 148 -4.17 17.66 -1.54
CA GLY A 148 -5.42 17.18 -0.95
C GLY A 148 -5.39 17.30 0.57
N MET A 149 -4.29 16.92 1.22
CA MET A 149 -4.11 17.09 2.67
C MET A 149 -4.27 18.55 3.12
N LYS A 150 -3.68 19.50 2.39
CA LYS A 150 -3.86 20.94 2.69
C LYS A 150 -5.31 21.41 2.47
N GLN A 151 -5.96 20.95 1.40
CA GLN A 151 -7.36 21.30 1.10
C GLN A 151 -8.33 20.78 2.18
N GLU A 152 -8.04 19.63 2.78
CA GLU A 152 -8.78 19.07 3.93
C GLU A 152 -8.41 19.74 5.27
N GLY A 153 -7.58 20.78 5.28
CA GLY A 153 -7.11 21.46 6.49
C GLY A 153 -6.12 20.64 7.33
N ARG A 154 -5.55 19.56 6.77
CA ARG A 154 -4.64 18.62 7.43
C ARG A 154 -3.24 18.71 6.84
N THR A 155 -2.69 19.92 6.86
CA THR A 155 -1.36 20.21 6.27
C THR A 155 -0.30 19.29 6.87
N TYR A 156 0.43 18.58 6.01
CA TYR A 156 1.45 17.61 6.42
C TYR A 156 2.86 18.24 6.41
N THR A 157 3.68 17.87 7.38
CA THR A 157 5.12 18.18 7.40
C THR A 157 5.88 16.98 7.94
N GLY A 158 6.81 16.45 7.15
CA GLY A 158 7.57 15.25 7.51
C GLY A 158 7.95 14.43 6.29
N VAL A 159 8.11 13.12 6.49
CA VAL A 159 8.42 12.17 5.41
C VAL A 159 7.15 11.46 4.99
N LEU A 160 6.79 11.60 3.72
CA LEU A 160 5.73 10.84 3.11
C LEU A 160 6.37 9.64 2.39
N TYR A 161 6.06 8.44 2.85
CA TYR A 161 6.45 7.20 2.22
C TYR A 161 5.26 6.70 1.40
N GLY A 162 5.38 6.72 0.07
CA GLY A 162 4.50 5.96 -0.82
C GLY A 162 5.00 4.55 -1.08
N GLY A 163 4.24 3.54 -0.65
CA GLY A 163 4.36 2.16 -1.12
C GLY A 163 3.62 2.03 -2.45
N LEU A 164 4.36 1.73 -3.52
CA LEU A 164 3.90 1.86 -4.89
C LEU A 164 4.10 0.55 -5.64
N ILE A 165 3.33 0.35 -6.71
CA ILE A 165 3.48 -0.79 -7.61
C ILE A 165 3.44 -0.35 -9.06
N GLN A 166 4.45 -0.78 -9.82
CA GLN A 166 4.53 -0.60 -11.26
C GLN A 166 3.77 -1.74 -11.95
N THR A 167 2.53 -1.45 -12.35
CA THR A 167 1.65 -2.40 -13.07
C THR A 167 1.75 -2.21 -14.58
N LYS A 168 1.15 -3.11 -15.36
CA LYS A 168 1.02 -2.95 -16.83
C LYS A 168 0.19 -1.73 -17.23
N GLU A 169 -0.68 -1.24 -16.34
CA GLU A 169 -1.54 -0.07 -16.56
C GLU A 169 -0.91 1.24 -16.07
N GLY A 170 0.26 1.17 -15.41
CA GLY A 170 0.96 2.30 -14.82
C GLY A 170 1.21 2.14 -13.32
N ILE A 171 1.73 3.20 -12.70
CA ILE A 171 2.09 3.21 -11.27
C ILE A 171 0.85 3.51 -10.43
N LYS A 172 0.59 2.66 -9.44
CA LYS A 172 -0.52 2.77 -8.49
C LYS A 172 0.01 2.77 -7.04
N VAL A 173 -0.71 3.44 -6.14
CA VAL A 173 -0.46 3.43 -4.69
C VAL A 173 -1.02 2.16 -4.06
N ILE A 174 -0.19 1.47 -3.27
CA ILE A 174 -0.59 0.41 -2.35
C ILE A 174 -0.96 1.00 -0.99
N GLU A 175 -0.08 1.82 -0.44
CA GLU A 175 -0.27 2.42 0.89
C GLU A 175 0.59 3.68 1.08
N PHE A 176 0.27 4.44 2.13
CA PHE A 176 1.08 5.54 2.61
C PHE A 176 1.50 5.33 4.06
N ASN A 177 2.76 5.60 4.34
CA ASN A 177 3.30 5.70 5.68
C ASN A 177 3.73 7.15 5.97
N ALA A 178 3.41 7.65 7.18
CA ALA A 178 3.71 9.01 7.61
C ALA A 178 5.07 9.12 8.33
N ARG A 179 6.03 8.28 7.93
CA ARG A 179 7.36 8.14 8.55
C ARG A 179 8.32 7.47 7.58
N PHE A 180 9.60 7.46 7.93
CA PHE A 180 10.64 6.69 7.25
C PHE A 180 10.38 5.18 7.32
N GLY A 181 10.57 4.49 6.20
CA GLY A 181 10.53 3.02 6.12
C GLY A 181 11.75 2.38 6.79
N ASP A 182 11.63 1.13 7.20
CA ASP A 182 12.72 0.32 7.72
C ASP A 182 12.55 -1.07 7.07
N PRO A 183 13.50 -1.58 6.26
CA PRO A 183 14.91 -1.15 6.13
C PRO A 183 15.24 -0.15 5.00
N GLU A 184 14.25 0.45 4.34
CA GLU A 184 14.51 1.26 3.14
C GLU A 184 15.27 2.56 3.44
N THR A 185 15.15 3.12 4.65
CA THR A 185 15.89 4.34 5.03
C THR A 185 17.39 4.11 5.06
N GLN A 186 17.83 2.91 5.47
CA GLN A 186 19.24 2.55 5.57
C GLN A 186 19.96 2.56 4.21
N VAL A 187 19.22 2.36 3.11
CA VAL A 187 19.78 2.38 1.75
C VAL A 187 19.53 3.70 1.02
N CYS A 188 18.50 4.45 1.39
CA CYS A 188 18.22 5.77 0.82
C CYS A 188 19.06 6.90 1.45
N CYS A 189 19.55 6.71 2.68
CA CYS A 189 20.39 7.66 3.41
C CYS A 189 21.73 7.00 3.80
N PRO A 190 22.68 6.83 2.86
CA PRO A 190 24.00 6.32 3.20
C PRO A 190 24.73 7.31 4.13
N TYR A 191 25.43 6.76 5.14
CA TYR A 191 26.24 7.48 6.14
C TYR A 191 27.37 8.31 5.53
#